data_AF-A0AAE4Y982-F1
#
_entry.id   AF-A0AAE4Y982-F1
#
_cell.length_a   1.000
_cell.length_b   1.000
_cell.length_c   1.000
_cell.angle_alpha   90.00
_cell.angle_beta   90.00
_cell.angle_gamma   90.00
#
_symmetry.space_group_name_H-M   'P 1'
#
loop_
_entity.id
_entity.type
_entity.pdbx_description
1 polymer ?
#
loop_
_entity_poly.entity_id
_entity_poly.type
_entity_poly.pdbx_seq_one_letter_code
_entity_poly.pdbx_strand_id
1 'polypeptide(L)' 'MKKRGFLPIVTNWFDRLFIGIYLWVAIELFWLRFLEAYAPLTFAHLLSLAVALLILTRG' A
#
# COMPACT_ATOMS: atom_id res chain seq x y z
N MET A 1 -33.62 0.07 -8.48
CA MET A 1 -33.12 -1.16 -7.81
C MET A 1 -31.64 -0.99 -7.51
N LYS A 2 -31.25 -0.91 -6.23
CA LYS A 2 -29.88 -0.60 -5.77
C LYS A 2 -29.16 -1.93 -5.53
N LYS A 3 -28.18 -2.30 -6.37
CA LYS A 3 -27.38 -3.52 -6.19
C LYS A 3 -26.54 -3.36 -4.91
N ARG A 4 -26.99 -3.97 -3.81
CA ARG A 4 -26.19 -4.11 -2.59
C ARG A 4 -25.17 -5.23 -2.84
N GLY A 5 -23.92 -4.85 -3.08
CA GLY A 5 -22.79 -5.76 -3.00
C GLY A 5 -22.63 -6.29 -1.58
N PHE A 6 -22.08 -7.49 -1.45
CA PHE A 6 -22.07 -8.33 -0.25
C PHE A 6 -21.30 -7.76 0.97
N LEU A 7 -20.57 -6.63 0.82
CA LEU A 7 -20.10 -5.82 1.94
C LEU A 7 -20.41 -4.33 1.66
N PRO A 8 -21.27 -3.66 2.47
CA PRO A 8 -21.65 -2.27 2.28
C PRO A 8 -20.62 -1.37 2.97
N ILE A 9 -19.38 -1.39 2.48
CA ILE A 9 -18.38 -0.41 2.88
C ILE A 9 -18.08 0.42 1.64
N VAL A 10 -18.35 1.73 1.75
CA VAL A 10 -17.82 2.73 0.83
C VAL A 10 -16.31 2.75 1.01
N THR A 11 -15.58 1.85 0.35
CA THR A 11 -14.14 2.00 0.21
C THR A 11 -13.93 3.19 -0.71
N ASN A 12 -13.87 4.36 -0.09
CA ASN A 12 -13.68 5.63 -0.76
C ASN A 12 -12.25 5.65 -1.31
N TRP A 13 -11.96 6.50 -2.29
CA TRP A 13 -10.61 6.63 -2.82
C TRP A 13 -9.58 6.99 -1.72
N PHE A 14 -10.06 7.64 -0.65
CA PHE A 14 -9.32 7.92 0.59
C PHE A 14 -8.90 6.67 1.37
N ASP A 15 -9.77 5.65 1.45
CA ASP A 15 -9.48 4.41 2.19
C ASP A 15 -8.37 3.61 1.49
N ARG A 16 -8.40 3.60 0.15
CA ARG A 16 -7.34 3.00 -0.68
C ARG A 16 -6.00 3.73 -0.54
N LEU A 17 -6.03 5.06 -0.49
CA LEU A 17 -4.85 5.88 -0.23
C LEU A 17 -4.30 5.63 1.18
N PHE A 18 -5.17 5.56 2.19
CA PHE A 18 -4.80 5.30 3.58
C PHE A 18 -4.12 3.93 3.72
N ILE A 19 -4.73 2.88 3.18
CA ILE A 19 -4.15 1.52 3.17
C ILE A 19 -2.80 1.51 2.43
N GLY A 20 -2.70 2.21 1.29
CA GLY A 20 -1.45 2.33 0.53
C GLY A 20 -0.31 2.98 1.34
N ILE A 21 -0.60 4.06 2.07
CA ILE A 21 0.38 4.75 2.93
C ILE A 21 0.82 3.84 4.08
N TYR A 22 -0.12 3.16 4.76
CA TYR A 22 0.23 2.25 5.85
C TYR A 22 1.08 1.07 5.37
N LEU A 23 0.76 0.50 4.20
CA LEU A 23 1.56 -0.55 3.56
C LEU A 23 2.95 -0.06 3.19
N TRP A 24 3.06 1.15 2.65
CA TRP A 24 4.36 1.76 2.35
C TRP A 24 5.23 1.84 3.63
N VAL A 25 4.71 2.44 4.69
CA VAL A 25 5.44 2.57 5.96
C VAL A 25 5.80 1.19 6.54
N ALA A 26 4.90 0.21 6.48
CA ALA A 26 5.17 -1.14 6.95
C ALA A 26 6.31 -1.82 6.18
N ILE A 27 6.35 -1.66 4.85
CA ILE A 27 7.42 -2.21 4.00
C ILE A 27 8.76 -1.55 4.33
N GLU A 28 8.80 -0.23 4.55
CA GLU A 28 10.04 0.46 4.92
C GLU A 28 10.58 0.03 6.27
N LEU A 29 9.72 -0.08 7.27
CA LEU A 29 10.10 -0.55 8.60
C LEU A 29 10.60 -1.99 8.56
N PHE A 30 9.92 -2.85 7.79
CA PHE A 30 10.37 -4.22 7.55
C PHE A 30 11.72 -4.24 6.83
N TRP A 31 11.92 -3.34 5.87
CA TRP A 31 13.17 -3.25 5.12
C TRP A 31 14.34 -2.81 5.98
N LEU A 32 14.18 -1.72 6.75
CA LEU A 32 15.17 -1.25 7.71
C LEU A 32 15.53 -2.35 8.71
N ARG A 33 14.55 -3.18 9.09
CA ARG A 33 14.78 -4.25 10.06
C ARG A 33 15.53 -5.46 9.51
N PHE A 34 15.24 -5.88 8.28
CA PHE A 34 15.69 -7.19 7.75
C PHE A 34 16.50 -7.12 6.47
N LEU A 35 16.26 -6.12 5.61
CA LEU A 35 16.81 -6.03 4.26
C LEU A 35 17.85 -4.92 4.08
N GLU A 36 18.02 -4.03 5.06
CA GLU A 36 19.01 -2.94 5.02
C GLU A 36 20.43 -3.44 4.75
N ALA A 37 20.80 -4.61 5.30
CA ALA A 37 22.11 -5.22 5.10
C ALA A 37 22.32 -5.77 3.67
N TYR A 38 21.25 -5.99 2.90
CA TYR A 38 21.28 -6.64 1.59
C TYR A 38 21.01 -5.68 0.43
N ALA A 39 20.22 -4.63 0.67
CA ALA A 39 19.86 -3.66 -0.35
C ALA A 39 19.58 -2.30 0.27
N PRO A 40 20.05 -1.21 -0.36
CA PRO A 40 19.88 0.14 0.16
C PRO A 40 18.41 0.55 0.20
N LEU A 41 18.07 1.44 1.13
CA LEU A 41 16.71 1.89 1.42
C LEU A 41 15.96 2.46 0.21
N THR A 42 16.70 2.96 -0.79
CA THR A 42 16.18 3.43 -2.07
C THR A 42 15.39 2.37 -2.83
N PHE A 43 15.79 1.09 -2.76
CA PHE A 43 15.01 -0.01 -3.36
C PHE A 43 13.70 -0.26 -2.62
N ALA A 44 13.71 -0.15 -1.29
CA ALA A 44 12.49 -0.23 -0.48
C ALA A 44 11.49 0.86 -0.86
N HIS A 45 11.97 2.11 -0.98
CA HIS A 45 11.17 3.25 -1.40
C HIS A 45 10.55 3.06 -2.78
N LEU A 46 11.34 2.62 -3.78
CA LEU A 46 10.86 2.37 -5.13
C LEU A 46 9.82 1.24 -5.18
N LEU A 47 10.06 0.15 -4.44
CA LEU A 47 9.12 -0.97 -4.36
C LEU A 47 7.81 -0.53 -3.70
N SER A 48 7.89 0.18 -2.58
CA SER A 48 6.72 0.68 -1.86
C SER A 48 5.90 1.68 -2.69
N LEU A 49 6.56 2.57 -3.44
CA LEU A 49 5.90 3.48 -4.38
C LEU A 49 5.16 2.72 -5.49
N ALA A 50 5.78 1.69 -6.07
CA ALA A 50 5.15 0.86 -7.09
C ALA A 50 3.92 0.13 -6.54
N VAL A 51 4.02 -0.42 -5.32
CA VAL A 51 2.90 -1.08 -4.62
C VAL A 51 1.78 -0.09 -4.29
N ALA A 52 2.12 1.09 -3.77
CA ALA A 52 1.14 2.13 -3.47
C ALA A 52 0.39 2.59 -4.73
N LEU A 53 1.09 2.81 -5.85
CA LEU A 53 0.49 3.13 -7.15
C LEU A 53 -0.42 2.02 -7.67
N LEU A 54 -0.03 0.75 -7.49
CA LEU A 54 -0.86 -0.40 -7.84
C LEU A 54 -2.17 -0.42 -7.04
N ILE A 55 -2.10 -0.19 -5.73
CA ILE A 55 -3.27 -0.14 -4.84
C ILE A 55 -4.19 1.04 -5.21
N LEU A 56 -3.63 2.20 -5.56
CA LEU A 56 -4.40 3.37 -5.96
C LEU A 56 -5.07 3.24 -7.34
N THR A 57 -4.42 2.56 -8.28
CA THR A 57 -4.92 2.42 -9.66
C THR A 57 -5.82 1.19 -9.87
N ARG A 58 -5.60 0.11 -9.11
CA ARG A 58 -6.31 -1.18 -9.26
C ARG A 58 -7.16 -1.58 -8.05
N GLY A 59 -6.95 -0.96 -6.90
CA GLY A 59 -7.74 -1.21 -5.68
C GLY A 59 -9.16 -0.76 -5.83
#